data_AF-A0A8T5NJ60-F1
#
_entry.id   AF-A0A8T5NJ60-F1
#
_cell.length_a   1.000
_cell.length_b   1.000
_cell.length_c   1.000
_cell.angle_alpha   90.00
_cell.angle_beta   90.00
_cell.angle_gamma   90.00
#
_symmetry.space_group_name_H-M   'P 1'
#
loop_
_entity.id
_entity.type
_entity.pdbx_description
1 polymer ?
#
loop_
_entity_poly.entity_id
_entity_poly.type
_entity_poly.pdbx_seq_one_letter_code
_entity_poly.pdbx_strand_id
1 'polypeptide(L)' 'MVRLERHGDSYVLVTGTPQKQDINVLISALSELSKPSPDSAKIRDGLQYLDNCGGADFRKEIRAVLQNAVDNRGMTVIDL' A
#
# COMPACT_ATOMS: atom_id res chain seq x y z
N MET A 1 7.11 8.42 11.60
CA MET A 1 6.87 9.84 11.92
C MET A 1 6.75 9.94 13.42
N VAL A 2 7.47 10.86 14.06
CA VAL A 2 7.36 11.10 15.51
C VAL A 2 6.66 12.43 15.67
N ARG A 3 5.52 12.46 16.34
CA ARG A 3 4.79 13.71 16.64
C ARG A 3 4.65 13.83 18.16
N LEU A 4 4.97 15.02 18.66
CA LEU A 4 4.74 15.39 20.05
C LEU A 4 3.34 15.98 20.14
N GLU A 5 2.47 15.36 20.93
CA GLU A 5 1.14 15.90 21.22
C GLU A 5 1.09 16.34 22.69
N ARG A 6 0.57 17.56 22.92
CA ARG A 6 0.44 18.13 24.25
C ARG A 6 -0.85 17.62 24.88
N HIS A 7 -0.72 16.87 25.97
CA HIS A 7 -1.85 16.43 26.80
C HIS A 7 -1.71 17.06 28.19
N GLY A 8 -2.47 18.12 28.44
CA GLY A 8 -2.39 18.90 29.67
C GLY A 8 -1.03 19.60 29.82
N ASP A 9 -0.36 19.37 30.95
CA ASP A 9 0.98 19.90 31.27
C ASP A 9 2.12 18.96 30.84
N SER A 10 1.82 17.87 30.13
CA SER A 10 2.81 16.90 29.66
C SER A 10 2.82 16.75 28.14
N TYR A 11 3.97 16.39 27.60
CA TYR A 11 4.15 16.05 26.19
C TYR A 11 4.20 14.53 26.05
N VAL A 12 3.32 13.96 25.23
CA VAL A 12 3.32 12.53 24.94
C VAL A 12 4.05 12.31 23.62
N LEU A 13 5.06 11.45 23.66
CA LEU A 13 5.76 11.01 22.47
C LEU A 13 4.88 9.96 21.76
N VAL A 14 4.19 10.37 20.70
CA VAL A 14 3.42 9.43 19.88
C VAL A 14 4.41 8.75 18.93
N THR A 15 4.98 7.64 19.38
CA THR A 15 5.76 6.74 18.51
C THR A 15 4.79 5.89 17.70
N GLY A 16 4.23 6.47 16.65
CA GLY A 16 3.56 5.67 15.62
C GLY A 16 4.62 4.81 14.95
N THR A 17 4.71 3.53 15.31
CA THR A 17 5.31 2.55 14.39
C THR A 17 4.61 2.76 13.06
N PRO A 18 5.32 3.07 11.96
CA PRO A 18 4.67 3.09 10.66
C PRO A 18 4.06 1.70 10.51
N GLN A 19 2.73 1.61 10.57
CA GLN A 19 2.05 0.35 10.34
C GLN A 19 2.59 -0.14 9.01
N LYS A 20 3.18 -1.34 9.02
CA LYS A 20 3.64 -1.98 7.80
C LYS A 20 2.42 -2.06 6.89
N GLN A 21 2.39 -1.21 5.89
CA GLN A 21 1.23 -1.13 5.03
C GLN A 21 1.24 -2.35 4.12
N ASP A 22 0.06 -2.92 3.90
CA ASP A 22 -0.07 -4.06 3.01
C ASP A 22 -0.27 -3.54 1.58
N ILE A 23 0.70 -3.81 0.70
CA ILE A 23 0.63 -3.48 -0.73
C ILE A 23 -0.63 -4.04 -1.42
N ASN A 24 -1.26 -5.07 -0.85
CA ASN A 24 -2.56 -5.58 -1.32
C ASN A 24 -3.66 -4.51 -1.30
N VAL A 25 -3.59 -3.52 -0.38
CA VAL A 25 -4.53 -2.38 -0.35
C VAL A 25 -4.40 -1.56 -1.63
N LEU A 26 -3.17 -1.26 -2.05
CA LEU A 26 -2.90 -0.55 -3.30
C LEU A 26 -3.33 -1.38 -4.53
N ILE A 27 -3.03 -2.69 -4.54
CA ILE A 27 -3.43 -3.59 -5.64
C ILE A 27 -4.97 -3.66 -5.75
N SER A 28 -5.66 -3.78 -4.61
CA SER A 28 -7.11 -3.81 -4.56
C SER A 28 -7.69 -2.50 -5.13
N ALA A 29 -7.19 -1.35 -4.69
CA ALA A 29 -7.62 -0.06 -5.20
C ALA A 29 -7.40 0.08 -6.72
N LEU A 30 -6.24 -0.35 -7.23
CA LEU A 30 -5.93 -0.35 -8.67
C LEU A 30 -6.85 -1.28 -9.45
N SER A 31 -7.22 -2.44 -8.89
CA SER A 31 -8.15 -3.37 -9.54
C SER A 31 -9.55 -2.78 -9.72
N GLU A 32 -10.00 -1.92 -8.81
CA GLU A 32 -11.31 -1.25 -8.90
C GLU A 32 -11.39 -0.28 -10.09
N LEU A 33 -10.26 0.29 -10.54
CA LEU A 33 -10.22 1.22 -11.68
C LEU A 33 -10.63 0.56 -13.00
N SER A 34 -10.45 -0.76 -13.10
CA SER A 34 -10.86 -1.54 -14.29
C SER A 34 -12.32 -1.97 -14.27
N LYS A 35 -13.07 -1.71 -13.18
CA LYS A 35 -14.46 -2.14 -13.03
C LYS A 35 -15.45 -1.11 -13.59
N PRO A 36 -16.60 -1.55 -14.12
CA PRO A 36 -17.64 -0.65 -14.62
C PRO A 36 -18.27 0.19 -13.50
N SER A 37 -18.23 -0.28 -12.25
CA SER A 37 -18.71 0.42 -11.07
C SER A 37 -17.65 0.31 -9.95
N PRO A 38 -16.67 1.23 -9.92
CA PRO A 38 -15.58 1.19 -8.96
C PRO A 38 -16.05 1.42 -7.51
N ASP A 39 -15.50 0.66 -6.58
CA ASP A 39 -15.73 0.89 -5.15
C ASP A 39 -14.93 2.11 -4.65
N SER A 40 -15.63 3.21 -4.37
CA SER A 40 -15.03 4.44 -3.88
C SER A 40 -14.33 4.32 -2.53
N ALA A 41 -14.74 3.37 -1.66
CA ALA A 41 -14.10 3.16 -0.37
C ALA A 41 -12.70 2.57 -0.56
N LYS A 42 -12.58 1.55 -1.39
CA LYS A 42 -11.28 0.92 -1.72
C LYS A 42 -10.33 1.87 -2.46
N ILE A 43 -10.86 2.74 -3.31
CA ILE A 43 -10.04 3.78 -3.96
C ILE A 43 -9.50 4.77 -2.92
N ARG A 44 -10.31 5.18 -1.95
CA ARG A 44 -9.87 6.04 -0.83
C ARG A 44 -8.81 5.36 0.03
N ASP A 45 -8.97 4.08 0.32
CA ASP A 45 -7.97 3.29 1.06
C ASP A 45 -6.64 3.23 0.31
N GLY A 46 -6.69 3.09 -1.02
CA GLY A 46 -5.50 3.16 -1.88
C GLY A 46 -4.81 4.53 -1.90
N LEU A 47 -5.57 5.63 -1.85
CA LEU A 47 -5.02 6.98 -1.72
C LEU A 47 -4.36 7.17 -0.35
N GLN A 48 -5.02 6.72 0.72
CA GLN A 48 -4.49 6.77 2.08
C GLN A 48 -3.22 5.94 2.23
N TYR A 49 -3.11 4.81 1.52
CA TYR A 49 -1.87 4.04 1.43
C TYR A 49 -0.72 4.91 0.87
N LEU A 50 -0.95 5.60 -0.26
CA LEU A 50 0.07 6.45 -0.88
C LEU A 50 0.49 7.62 0.02
N ASP A 51 -0.46 8.28 0.68
CA ASP A 51 -0.19 9.40 1.60
C ASP A 51 0.66 8.96 2.80
N ASN A 52 0.38 7.77 3.34
CA ASN A 52 1.10 7.24 4.47
C ASN A 52 2.46 6.62 4.08
N CYS A 53 2.74 6.46 2.79
CA CYS A 53 3.97 5.85 2.28
C CYS A 53 5.20 6.80 2.33
N GLY A 54 5.08 7.99 2.97
CA GLY A 54 6.04 9.10 3.02
C GLY A 54 7.47 8.82 3.54
N GLY A 55 7.92 7.57 3.58
CA GLY A 55 9.32 7.17 3.77
C GLY A 55 9.68 5.77 3.26
N ALA A 56 8.72 5.00 2.76
CA ALA A 56 8.95 3.65 2.23
C ALA A 56 9.08 3.70 0.70
N ASP A 57 10.08 3.01 0.14
CA ASP A 57 10.28 2.91 -1.31
C ASP A 57 9.30 1.88 -1.89
N PHE A 58 8.03 2.26 -2.04
CA PHE A 58 6.96 1.40 -2.58
C PHE A 58 7.31 0.79 -3.94
N ARG A 59 8.24 1.41 -4.70
CA ARG A 59 8.75 0.86 -5.96
C ARG A 59 9.42 -0.50 -5.74
N LYS A 60 10.10 -0.72 -4.61
CA LYS A 60 10.70 -2.01 -4.28
C LYS A 60 9.63 -3.07 -3.99
N GLU A 61 8.58 -2.69 -3.29
CA GLU A 61 7.47 -3.60 -2.99
C GLU A 61 6.69 -3.97 -4.26
N ILE A 62 6.37 -2.98 -5.11
CA ILE A 62 5.76 -3.22 -6.42
C ILE A 62 6.67 -4.11 -7.27
N ARG A 63 7.98 -3.82 -7.33
CA ARG A 63 8.94 -4.65 -8.07
C ARG A 63 8.96 -6.09 -7.56
N ALA A 64 8.93 -6.30 -6.25
CA ALA A 64 8.90 -7.64 -5.66
C ALA A 64 7.60 -8.38 -6.03
N VAL A 65 6.44 -7.72 -5.96
CA VAL A 65 5.16 -8.30 -6.38
C VAL A 65 5.18 -8.68 -7.87
N LEU A 66 5.66 -7.78 -8.74
CA LEU A 66 5.75 -8.03 -10.17
C LEU A 66 6.76 -9.15 -10.50
N GLN A 67 7.92 -9.14 -9.84
CA GLN A 67 8.94 -10.18 -10.02
C GLN A 67 8.42 -11.54 -9.56
N ASN A 68 7.75 -11.61 -8.41
CA ASN A 68 7.08 -12.84 -7.95
C ASN A 68 6.01 -13.31 -8.94
N ALA A 69 5.27 -12.41 -9.59
CA ALA A 69 4.28 -12.79 -10.60
C ALA A 69 4.93 -13.35 -11.86
N VAL A 70 6.10 -12.83 -12.26
CA VAL A 70 6.90 -13.37 -13.38
C VAL A 70 7.52 -14.71 -13.02
N ASP A 71 8.12 -14.83 -11.83
CA ASP A 71 8.83 -16.03 -11.39
C ASP A 71 7.85 -17.19 -11.10
N ASN A 72 6.63 -16.89 -10.66
CA ASN A 72 5.55 -17.88 -10.54
C ASN A 72 4.86 -18.20 -11.87
N ARG A 73 5.13 -17.46 -12.96
CA ARG A 73 4.75 -17.81 -14.34
C ARG A 73 5.74 -18.79 -14.99
N GLY A 74 6.23 -19.75 -14.21
CA GLY A 74 6.75 -21.03 -14.71
C GLY A 74 5.66 -21.96 -15.26
N MET A 75 4.40 -21.53 -15.36
CA MET A 75 3.32 -22.28 -16.02
C MET A 75 2.86 -21.57 -17.30
N THR A 76 3.18 -22.24 -18.41
CA THR A 76 2.59 -22.16 -19.77
C THR A 76 2.70 -20.83 -20.51
N VAL A 77 3.93 -20.54 -20.98
CA VAL A 77 4.09 -20.07 -22.37
C VAL A 77 4.24 -21.32 -23.25
N ILE A 78 3.12 -22.02 -23.46
CA ILE A 78 2.95 -22.95 -24.58
C ILE A 78 1.52 -22.70 -25.07
N ASP A 79 1.39 -22.47 -26.38
CA ASP A 79 0.18 -22.20 -27.17
C ASP A 79 -0.41 -20.77 -27.15
N LEU A 80 0.20 -19.92 -27.97
CA LEU A 80 -0.51 -18.99 -28.86
C LEU A 80 0.04 -19.20 -30.29
#